data_AF-A0A8J7YUD7-F1
#
_entry.id   AF-A0A8J7YUD7-F1
#
_cell.length_a   1.000
_cell.length_b   1.000
_cell.length_c   1.000
_cell.angle_alpha   90.00
_cell.angle_beta   90.00
_cell.angle_gamma   90.00
#
_symmetry.space_group_name_H-M   'P 1'
#
loop_
_entity.id
_entity.type
_entity.pdbx_description
1 polymer ?
#
loop_
_entity_poly.entity_id
_entity_poly.type
_entity_poly.pdbx_seq_one_letter_code
_entity_poly.pdbx_strand_id
1 'polypeptide(L)'
;RFEGVKKSYLGTKTVKSKRMLEGPHPIRLPHGTVPDYVKLTPYQQFCWRTMHRFVEARFKQNQSLEDSLIKAHIKIRPEEYTAYVWMSTIIVFI
;
A
#
# COMPACT_ATOMS: atom_id res chain seq x y z
N ARG A 1 67.54 -14.74 27.82
CA ARG A 1 66.11 -15.14 27.97
C ARG A 1 65.25 -14.06 27.32
N PHE A 2 64.90 -14.25 26.04
CA PHE A 2 64.04 -13.33 25.29
C PHE A 2 62.67 -13.99 25.12
N GLU A 3 61.65 -13.41 25.77
CA GLU A 3 60.25 -13.76 25.53
C GLU A 3 59.75 -13.00 24.30
N GLY A 4 59.63 -13.72 23.19
CA GLY A 4 59.11 -13.19 21.93
C GLY A 4 57.61 -13.47 21.78
N VAL A 5 56.82 -12.45 22.04
CA VAL A 5 55.37 -12.36 21.79
C VAL A 5 55.04 -12.79 20.35
N LYS A 6 54.34 -13.92 20.16
CA LYS A 6 53.59 -14.22 18.92
C LYS A 6 52.27 -14.94 19.22
N LYS A 7 51.29 -14.20 19.75
CA LYS A 7 49.87 -14.53 19.65
C LYS A 7 49.33 -13.97 18.32
N SER A 8 48.22 -14.55 17.85
CA SER A 8 47.17 -13.88 17.06
C SER A 8 47.04 -14.16 15.55
N TYR A 9 47.68 -15.18 14.98
CA TYR A 9 47.49 -15.52 13.54
C TYR A 9 46.71 -16.81 13.27
N LEU A 10 46.39 -17.60 14.31
CA LEU A 10 45.69 -18.89 14.19
C LEU A 10 44.17 -18.81 14.43
N GLY A 11 43.62 -17.60 14.58
CA GLY A 11 42.16 -17.42 14.62
C GLY A 11 41.61 -17.32 13.20
N THR A 12 40.85 -18.32 12.75
CA THR A 12 40.00 -18.11 11.58
C THR A 12 39.04 -16.99 11.95
N LYS A 13 39.13 -15.86 11.23
CA LYS A 13 38.09 -14.84 11.29
C LYS A 13 36.83 -15.54 10.81
N THR A 14 35.96 -15.91 11.74
CA THR A 14 34.59 -16.26 11.42
C THR A 14 34.04 -15.00 10.80
N VAL A 15 33.99 -14.97 9.47
CA VAL A 15 33.16 -14.03 8.74
C VAL A 15 31.78 -14.34 9.27
N LYS A 16 31.32 -13.56 10.26
CA LYS A 16 29.90 -13.43 10.52
C LYS A 16 29.38 -12.94 9.20
N SER A 17 28.95 -13.88 8.34
CA SER A 17 28.04 -13.58 7.27
C SER A 17 26.94 -12.85 7.98
N LYS A 18 26.95 -11.52 7.81
CA LYS A 18 25.79 -10.70 8.09
C LYS A 18 24.75 -11.37 7.21
N ARG A 19 23.94 -12.24 7.81
CA ARG A 19 22.86 -12.95 7.13
C ARG A 19 22.06 -11.85 6.49
N MET A 20 22.37 -11.63 5.22
CA MET A 20 21.61 -10.80 4.33
C MET A 20 20.30 -11.56 4.36
N LEU A 21 19.33 -11.01 5.09
CA LEU A 21 17.99 -11.58 5.13
C LEU A 21 17.60 -11.75 3.67
N GLU A 22 17.59 -13.00 3.20
CA GLU A 22 17.10 -13.45 1.90
C GLU A 22 15.56 -13.33 1.88
N GLY A 23 15.04 -12.21 2.37
CA GLY A 23 13.68 -11.78 2.16
C GLY A 23 13.65 -10.79 0.99
N PRO A 24 12.46 -10.49 0.45
CA PRO A 24 12.29 -9.43 -0.54
C PRO A 24 13.01 -8.17 -0.05
N HIS A 25 13.85 -7.57 -0.89
CA HIS A 25 14.69 -6.42 -0.54
C HIS A 25 13.82 -5.37 0.17
N PRO A 26 14.05 -5.05 1.46
CA PRO A 26 13.17 -4.14 2.18
C PRO A 26 13.32 -2.73 1.61
N ILE A 27 12.35 -2.30 0.80
CA ILE A 27 12.26 -0.94 0.27
C ILE A 27 11.86 -0.03 1.44
N ARG A 28 12.83 0.72 1.96
CA ARG A 28 12.58 1.72 3.01
C ARG A 28 12.02 2.97 2.33
N LEU A 29 10.75 3.26 2.56
CA LEU A 29 10.16 4.56 2.22
C LEU A 29 10.75 5.63 3.16
N PRO A 30 11.03 6.85 2.68
CA PRO A 30 11.48 7.92 3.55
C PRO A 30 10.42 8.22 4.63
N HIS A 31 10.88 8.53 5.83
CA HIS A 31 10.00 8.91 6.94
C HIS A 31 9.14 10.11 6.53
N GLY A 32 7.81 9.98 6.67
CA GLY A 32 6.86 11.02 6.27
C GLY A 32 6.26 10.85 4.88
N THR A 33 6.55 9.74 4.17
CA THR A 33 5.78 9.39 2.97
C THR A 33 4.37 8.97 3.38
N VAL A 34 3.44 9.92 3.42
CA VAL A 34 2.02 9.62 3.56
C VAL A 34 1.57 9.01 2.22
N PRO A 35 0.87 7.87 2.20
CA PRO A 35 0.22 7.40 0.99
C PRO A 35 -0.58 8.55 0.38
N ASP A 36 -0.39 8.83 -0.91
CA ASP A 36 -1.12 9.90 -1.57
C ASP A 36 -2.60 9.51 -1.57
N TYR A 37 -3.34 10.04 -0.59
CA TYR A 37 -4.76 9.79 -0.46
C TYR A 37 -5.43 10.40 -1.68
N VAL A 38 -6.23 9.58 -2.36
CA VAL A 38 -6.98 9.96 -3.55
C VAL A 38 -7.67 11.30 -3.32
N LYS A 39 -7.24 12.32 -4.07
CA LYS A 39 -7.93 13.61 -4.08
C LYS A 39 -9.22 13.41 -4.86
N LEU A 40 -10.29 12.99 -4.17
CA LEU A 40 -11.61 12.92 -4.78
C LEU A 40 -11.95 14.30 -5.34
N THR A 41 -12.45 14.32 -6.57
CA THR A 41 -13.04 15.53 -7.14
C THR A 41 -14.17 16.01 -6.24
N PRO A 42 -14.50 17.31 -6.20
CA PRO A 42 -15.58 17.83 -5.36
C PRO A 42 -16.92 17.09 -5.58
N TYR A 43 -17.18 16.70 -6.83
CA TYR A 43 -18.36 15.90 -7.18
C TYR A 43 -18.33 14.50 -6.58
N GLN A 44 -17.19 13.80 -6.65
CA GLN A 44 -17.05 12.48 -6.00
C GLN A 44 -17.17 12.58 -4.47
N GLN A 45 -16.64 13.64 -3.86
CA GLN A 45 -16.81 13.88 -2.42
C GLN A 45 -18.28 14.08 -2.06
N PHE A 46 -19.02 14.80 -2.90
CA PHE A 46 -20.47 14.97 -2.76
C PHE A 46 -21.19 13.61 -2.85
N CYS A 47 -20.90 12.82 -3.89
CA CYS A 47 -21.49 11.49 -4.07
C CYS A 47 -21.18 10.56 -2.89
N TRP A 48 -19.98 10.63 -2.33
CA TRP A 48 -19.63 9.86 -1.14
C TRP A 48 -20.43 10.34 0.07
N ARG A 49 -20.48 11.65 0.31
CA ARG A 49 -21.20 12.23 1.44
C ARG A 49 -22.69 11.91 1.44
N THR A 50 -23.32 11.75 0.27
CA THR A 50 -24.72 11.37 0.16
C THR A 50 -24.92 9.86 0.29
N MET A 51 -24.07 9.05 -0.35
CA MET A 51 -24.32 7.62 -0.55
C MET A 51 -23.52 6.69 0.37
N HIS A 52 -22.58 7.19 1.17
CA HIS A 52 -21.65 6.33 1.94
C HIS A 52 -22.36 5.29 2.81
N ARG A 53 -23.39 5.69 3.57
CA ARG A 53 -24.13 4.76 4.46
C ARG A 53 -24.84 3.65 3.69
N PHE A 54 -25.36 3.98 2.51
CA PHE A 54 -26.06 3.01 1.66
C PHE A 54 -25.06 2.04 1.01
N VAL A 55 -23.94 2.56 0.53
CA VAL A 55 -22.88 1.77 -0.08
C VAL A 55 -22.23 0.86 0.97
N GLU A 56 -21.80 1.37 2.12
CA GLU A 56 -21.18 0.55 3.18
C GLU A 56 -22.09 -0.60 3.65
N ALA A 57 -23.41 -0.39 3.70
CA ALA A 57 -24.37 -1.44 4.07
C ALA A 57 -24.59 -2.50 2.97
N ARG A 58 -24.43 -2.14 1.70
CA ARG A 58 -24.66 -3.01 0.53
C ARG A 58 -23.38 -3.60 -0.03
N PHE A 59 -22.23 -3.01 0.26
CA PHE A 59 -20.96 -3.31 -0.38
C PHE A 59 -20.38 -4.59 0.21
N LYS A 60 -20.30 -5.63 -0.63
CA LYS A 60 -19.42 -6.77 -0.40
C LYS A 60 -18.12 -6.48 -1.12
N GLN A 61 -16.99 -6.64 -0.42
CA GLN A 61 -15.66 -6.48 -1.02
C GLN A 61 -15.53 -7.40 -2.23
N ASN A 62 -15.57 -6.80 -3.42
CA ASN A 62 -15.50 -7.50 -4.70
C ASN A 62 -14.10 -7.34 -5.26
N GLN A 63 -13.26 -8.36 -5.06
CA GLN A 63 -11.86 -8.36 -5.49
C GLN A 63 -11.71 -8.13 -7.01
N SER A 64 -12.66 -8.63 -7.81
CA SER A 64 -12.68 -8.42 -9.28
C SER A 64 -12.86 -6.95 -9.67
N LEU A 65 -13.60 -6.17 -8.87
CA LEU A 65 -13.78 -4.74 -9.11
C LEU A 65 -12.48 -4.00 -8.82
N GLU A 66 -11.84 -4.29 -7.68
CA GLU A 66 -10.56 -3.72 -7.30
C GLU A 66 -9.48 -3.97 -8.36
N ASP A 67 -9.36 -5.22 -8.84
CA ASP A 67 -8.42 -5.58 -9.91
C ASP A 67 -8.68 -4.78 -11.20
N SER A 68 -9.94 -4.53 -11.52
CA SER A 68 -10.34 -3.75 -12.70
C SER A 68 -10.00 -2.27 -12.53
N LEU A 69 -10.20 -1.70 -11.34
CA LEU A 69 -9.79 -0.32 -11.03
C LEU A 69 -8.26 -0.16 -11.12
N ILE A 70 -7.51 -1.13 -10.58
CA ILE A 70 -6.05 -1.15 -10.63
C ILE A 70 -5.57 -1.21 -12.09
N LYS A 71 -6.14 -2.10 -12.90
CA LYS A 71 -5.83 -2.22 -14.34
C LYS A 71 -6.15 -0.94 -15.11
N ALA A 72 -7.24 -0.27 -14.76
CA ALA A 72 -7.63 0.99 -15.38
C ALA A 72 -6.79 2.20 -14.91
N HIS A 73 -5.79 1.99 -14.03
CA HIS A 73 -5.00 3.04 -13.41
C HIS A 73 -5.85 4.10 -12.68
N ILE A 74 -7.06 3.74 -12.23
CA ILE A 74 -7.93 4.64 -11.47
C ILE A 74 -7.61 4.46 -9.99
N LYS A 75 -6.99 5.49 -9.41
CA LYS A 75 -6.75 5.56 -7.97
C LYS A 75 -8.01 6.10 -7.30
N ILE A 76 -8.99 5.24 -7.01
CA ILE A 76 -10.17 5.55 -6.19
C ILE A 76 -10.51 4.30 -5.35
N ARG A 77 -11.07 4.46 -4.15
CA ARG A 77 -11.53 3.28 -3.41
C ARG A 77 -12.72 2.66 -4.13
N PRO A 78 -12.86 1.33 -4.11
CA PRO A 78 -13.97 0.68 -4.78
C PRO A 78 -15.33 1.14 -4.23
N GLU A 79 -15.44 1.46 -2.94
CA GLU A 79 -16.65 1.98 -2.32
C GLU A 79 -17.04 3.34 -2.91
N GLU A 80 -16.08 4.26 -3.01
CA GLU A 80 -16.27 5.61 -3.56
C GLU A 80 -16.66 5.55 -5.05
N TYR A 81 -16.08 4.60 -5.80
CA TYR A 81 -16.46 4.36 -7.19
C TYR A 81 -17.90 3.88 -7.31
N THR A 82 -18.33 2.92 -6.48
CA THR A 82 -19.73 2.46 -6.51
C THR A 82 -20.70 3.57 -6.14
N ALA A 83 -20.37 4.41 -5.14
CA ALA A 83 -21.18 5.58 -4.77
C ALA A 83 -21.35 6.55 -5.95
N TYR A 84 -20.27 6.82 -6.68
CA TYR A 84 -20.30 7.66 -7.88
C TYR A 84 -21.21 7.07 -8.96
N VAL A 85 -21.09 5.75 -9.24
CA VAL A 85 -21.93 5.08 -10.24
C VAL A 85 -23.40 5.15 -9.84
N TRP A 86 -23.75 4.81 -8.60
CA TRP A 86 -25.13 4.88 -8.11
C TRP A 86 -25.72 6.29 -8.16
N MET A 87 -24.92 7.32 -7.84
CA MET A 87 -25.38 8.70 -7.97
C MET A 87 -25.59 9.07 -9.44
N SER A 88 -24.68 8.68 -10.32
CA SER A 88 -24.82 8.96 -11.76
C SER A 88 -26.03 8.27 -12.38
N THR A 89 -26.33 7.03 -11.97
CA THR A 89 -27.50 6.30 -12.48
C THR A 89 -28.80 6.95 -12.03
N ILE A 90 -28.89 7.41 -10.78
CA ILE A 90 -30.05 8.16 -10.29
C ILE A 90 -30.23 9.47 -11.06
N ILE A 91 -29.14 10.22 -11.26
CA ILE A 91 -29.20 11.51 -11.99
C ILE A 91 -29.64 11.32 -13.44
N VAL A 92 -29.16 10.28 -14.13
CA VAL A 92 -29.56 9.99 -15.51
C VAL A 92 -31.02 9.54 -15.61
N PHE A 93 -31.54 8.91 -14.56
CA PHE A 93 -32.91 8.40 -14.53
C PHE A 93 -33.95 9.46 -14.15
N ILE A 94 -33.52 10.56 -13.54
CA ILE A 94 -34.32 11.76 -13.24
C ILE A 94 -34.44 12.61 -14.51
#